data_AF-A0A5M3MF40-F1
#
_entry.id   AF-A0A5M3MF40-F1
#
_cell.length_a   1.000
_cell.length_b   1.000
_cell.length_c   1.000
_cell.angle_alpha   90.00
_cell.angle_beta   90.00
_cell.angle_gamma   90.00
#
_symmetry.space_group_name_H-M   'P 1'
#
loop_
_entity.id
_entity.type
_entity.pdbx_description
1 polymer ?
#
loop_
_entity_poly.entity_id
_entity_poly.type
_entity_poly.pdbx_seq_one_letter_code
_entity_poly.pdbx_strand_id
1 'polypeptide(L)'
;DESHPVVLEGVFRYAFELLLKVVHSGGPVSIWPLQEWVLVLDLSYHWDFPAAYELAVRKLTHAAMDPVDKVVLAYKYDIKPWLKPALNELANRSKSMALNDVGKVGLDIVLKMTAVRESL
;
A
#
# COMPACT_ATOMS: atom_id res chain seq x y z
N ASP A 1 5.80 -12.04 -30.07
CA ASP A 1 7.04 -12.37 -30.78
C ASP A 1 8.03 -12.82 -29.72
N GLU A 2 8.47 -14.08 -29.77
CA GLU A 2 9.42 -14.63 -28.80
C GLU A 2 10.81 -13.97 -28.89
N SER A 3 11.05 -13.20 -29.96
CA SER A 3 12.31 -12.49 -30.23
C SER A 3 12.45 -11.15 -29.49
N HIS A 4 11.37 -10.65 -28.88
CA HIS A 4 11.34 -9.35 -28.21
C HIS A 4 10.62 -9.45 -26.85
N PRO A 5 11.28 -10.01 -25.83
CA PRO A 5 10.67 -10.11 -24.51
C PRO A 5 10.46 -8.71 -23.90
N VAL A 6 9.34 -8.55 -23.20
CA VAL A 6 9.12 -7.38 -22.34
C VAL A 6 9.97 -7.55 -21.09
N VAL A 7 10.98 -6.70 -20.92
CA VAL A 7 11.82 -6.68 -19.72
C VAL A 7 11.14 -5.80 -18.67
N LEU A 8 10.86 -6.39 -17.51
CA LEU A 8 10.26 -5.70 -16.37
C LEU A 8 11.35 -5.29 -15.39
N GLU A 9 11.99 -4.14 -15.67
CA GLU A 9 13.02 -3.59 -14.77
C GLU A 9 12.40 -3.13 -13.45
N GLY A 10 13.08 -3.40 -12.34
CA GLY A 10 12.64 -2.99 -11.00
C GLY A 10 11.52 -3.84 -10.38
N VAL A 11 11.05 -4.89 -11.06
CA VAL A 11 10.02 -5.79 -10.51
C VAL A 11 10.64 -7.11 -10.06
N PHE A 12 10.47 -7.43 -8.78
CA PHE A 12 10.84 -8.74 -8.26
C PHE A 12 9.96 -9.82 -8.93
N ARG A 13 10.58 -10.85 -9.51
CA ARG A 13 9.89 -12.02 -10.11
C ARG A 13 8.74 -12.52 -9.23
N TYR A 14 8.98 -12.59 -7.92
CA TYR A 14 8.00 -13.01 -6.94
C TYR A 14 6.75 -12.11 -6.86
N ALA A 15 6.92 -10.78 -6.90
CA ALA A 15 5.80 -9.84 -6.90
C ALA A 15 4.95 -10.00 -8.18
N PHE A 16 5.60 -10.21 -9.32
CA PHE A 16 4.90 -10.46 -10.58
C PHE A 16 4.11 -11.78 -10.54
N GLU A 17 4.68 -12.85 -10.00
CA GLU A 17 3.97 -14.13 -9.80
C GLU A 17 2.72 -13.96 -8.91
N LEU A 18 2.79 -13.15 -7.85
CA LEU A 18 1.63 -12.85 -7.01
C LEU A 18 0.53 -12.13 -7.79
N LEU A 19 0.89 -11.11 -8.59
CA LEU A 19 -0.07 -10.41 -9.44
C LEU A 19 -0.71 -11.38 -10.45
N LEU A 20 0.09 -12.22 -11.12
CA LEU A 20 -0.42 -13.21 -12.07
C LEU A 20 -1.38 -14.19 -11.41
N LYS A 21 -1.09 -14.64 -10.19
CA LYS A 21 -2.02 -15.47 -9.41
C LYS A 21 -3.34 -14.74 -9.17
N VAL A 22 -3.33 -13.45 -8.82
CA VAL A 22 -4.58 -12.69 -8.64
C VAL A 22 -5.36 -12.54 -9.95
N VAL A 23 -4.68 -12.26 -11.06
CA VAL A 23 -5.32 -11.97 -12.35
C VAL A 23 -5.82 -13.23 -13.06
N HIS A 24 -5.07 -14.35 -12.99
CA HIS A 24 -5.39 -15.58 -13.71
C HIS A 24 -6.20 -16.57 -12.87
N SER A 25 -6.10 -16.53 -11.54
CA SER A 25 -6.88 -17.41 -10.69
C SER A 25 -8.24 -16.78 -10.43
N GLY A 26 -9.29 -17.25 -11.11
CA GLY A 26 -10.67 -17.08 -10.64
C GLY A 26 -10.99 -17.87 -9.35
N GLY A 27 -9.98 -18.18 -8.54
CA GLY A 27 -9.97 -19.20 -7.49
C GLY A 27 -9.45 -18.68 -6.15
N PRO A 28 -9.59 -19.47 -5.07
CA PRO A 28 -9.82 -19.02 -3.71
C PRO A 28 -8.75 -18.04 -3.22
N VAL A 29 -9.21 -16.98 -2.58
CA VAL A 29 -8.37 -16.03 -1.86
C VAL A 29 -7.51 -16.83 -0.87
N SER A 30 -6.26 -17.05 -1.24
CA SER A 30 -5.28 -17.64 -0.34
C SER A 30 -5.00 -16.65 0.78
N ILE A 31 -4.85 -17.16 2.00
CA ILE A 31 -4.44 -16.34 3.15
C ILE A 31 -2.97 -15.99 2.92
N TRP A 32 -2.74 -14.85 2.28
CA TRP A 32 -1.40 -14.31 2.08
C TRP A 32 -1.03 -13.37 3.22
N PRO A 33 0.26 -13.34 3.62
CA PRO A 33 0.85 -12.28 4.43
C PRO A 33 0.50 -10.89 3.91
N LEU A 34 0.44 -9.92 4.83
CA LEU A 34 0.16 -8.52 4.52
C LEU A 34 1.12 -7.97 3.45
N GLN A 35 2.39 -8.32 3.54
CA GLN A 35 3.44 -7.86 2.64
C GLN A 35 3.22 -8.32 1.20
N GLU A 36 2.66 -9.52 1.00
CA GLU A 36 2.32 -10.02 -0.33
C GLU A 36 1.18 -9.21 -0.95
N TRP A 37 0.16 -8.86 -0.17
CA TRP A 37 -0.90 -7.96 -0.63
C TRP A 37 -0.40 -6.54 -0.93
N VAL A 38 0.62 -6.05 -0.23
CA VAL A 38 1.28 -4.77 -0.55
C VAL A 38 2.01 -4.84 -1.90
N LEU A 39 2.66 -5.96 -2.23
CA LEU A 39 3.29 -6.15 -3.54
C LEU A 39 2.25 -6.19 -4.67
N VAL A 40 1.13 -6.88 -4.44
CA VAL A 40 0.01 -6.90 -5.41
C VAL A 40 -0.56 -5.49 -5.59
N LEU A 41 -0.75 -4.75 -4.50
CA LEU A 41 -1.24 -3.36 -4.54
C LEU A 41 -0.30 -2.47 -5.38
N ASP A 42 1.01 -2.56 -5.14
CA ASP A 42 2.02 -1.77 -5.85
C ASP A 42 1.98 -2.01 -7.36
N LEU A 43 2.06 -3.29 -7.79
CA LEU A 43 2.06 -3.61 -9.21
C LEU A 43 0.71 -3.34 -9.88
N SER A 44 -0.41 -3.64 -9.20
CA SER A 44 -1.74 -3.40 -9.77
C SER A 44 -2.07 -1.92 -9.93
N TYR A 45 -1.55 -1.05 -9.05
CA TYR A 45 -1.64 0.40 -9.19
C TYR A 45 -0.76 0.89 -10.34
N HIS A 46 0.51 0.49 -10.38
CA HIS A 46 1.45 0.99 -11.38
C HIS A 46 1.19 0.51 -12.81
N TRP A 47 0.54 -0.65 -12.97
CA TRP A 47 0.26 -1.26 -14.26
C TRP A 47 -1.23 -1.24 -14.65
N ASP A 48 -2.04 -0.46 -13.96
CA ASP A 48 -3.47 -0.28 -14.26
C ASP A 48 -4.29 -1.59 -14.30
N PHE A 49 -4.16 -2.43 -13.26
CA PHE A 49 -5.01 -3.61 -13.05
C PHE A 49 -6.11 -3.32 -12.00
N PRO A 50 -7.24 -2.68 -12.37
CA PRO A 50 -8.21 -2.15 -11.40
C PRO A 50 -8.85 -3.24 -10.53
N ALA A 51 -9.16 -4.42 -11.08
CA ALA A 51 -9.75 -5.52 -10.30
C ALA A 51 -8.77 -6.08 -9.25
N ALA A 52 -7.48 -6.19 -9.60
CA ALA A 52 -6.45 -6.64 -8.66
C ALA A 52 -6.17 -5.58 -7.59
N TYR A 53 -6.16 -4.30 -7.99
CA TYR A 53 -6.04 -3.16 -7.09
C TYR A 53 -7.17 -3.15 -6.05
N GLU A 54 -8.43 -3.23 -6.49
CA GLU A 54 -9.58 -3.27 -5.58
C GLU A 54 -9.53 -4.47 -4.63
N LEU A 55 -9.12 -5.64 -5.11
CA LEU A 55 -8.98 -6.82 -4.26
C LEU A 55 -7.90 -6.60 -3.20
N ALA A 56 -6.73 -6.08 -3.58
CA ALA A 56 -5.64 -5.79 -2.65
C ALA A 56 -6.05 -4.77 -1.59
N VAL A 57 -6.72 -3.68 -1.99
CA VAL A 57 -7.29 -2.69 -1.05
C VAL A 57 -8.27 -3.35 -0.08
N ARG A 58 -9.19 -4.20 -0.56
CA ARG A 58 -10.14 -4.90 0.32
C ARG A 58 -9.42 -5.80 1.33
N LYS A 59 -8.37 -6.51 0.92
CA LYS A 59 -7.62 -7.42 1.80
C LYS A 59 -6.80 -6.67 2.85
N LEU A 60 -6.21 -5.54 2.47
CA LEU A 60 -5.42 -4.71 3.37
C LEU A 60 -6.28 -3.83 4.30
N THR A 61 -7.51 -3.49 3.92
CA THR A 61 -8.40 -2.65 4.73
C THR A 61 -8.65 -3.25 6.12
N HIS A 62 -8.78 -4.57 6.19
CA HIS A 62 -9.03 -5.33 7.43
C HIS A 62 -7.76 -5.85 8.10
N ALA A 63 -6.58 -5.58 7.53
CA ALA A 63 -5.33 -6.07 8.08
C ALA A 63 -4.89 -5.19 9.27
N ALA A 64 -4.34 -5.82 10.31
CA ALA A 64 -3.69 -5.12 11.39
C ALA A 64 -2.37 -4.51 10.88
N MET A 65 -2.27 -3.18 10.87
CA MET A 65 -1.17 -2.41 10.31
C MET A 65 -0.88 -1.22 11.21
N ASP A 66 0.38 -0.78 11.27
CA ASP A 66 0.71 0.48 11.94
C ASP A 66 -0.02 1.64 11.22
N PRO A 67 -0.67 2.56 11.96
CA PRO A 67 -1.36 3.70 11.35
C PRO A 67 -0.48 4.53 10.41
N VAL A 68 0.83 4.62 10.68
CA VAL A 68 1.80 5.29 9.80
C VAL A 68 1.86 4.58 8.46
N ASP A 69 2.11 3.27 8.45
CA ASP A 69 2.18 2.48 7.22
C ASP A 69 0.85 2.58 6.44
N LYS A 70 -0.29 2.63 7.16
CA LYS A 70 -1.62 2.77 6.54
C LYS A 70 -1.81 4.12 5.85
N VAL A 71 -1.33 5.22 6.46
CA VAL A 71 -1.31 6.54 5.82
C VAL A 71 -0.39 6.54 4.59
N VAL A 72 0.81 5.95 4.69
CA VAL A 72 1.76 5.88 3.57
C VAL A 72 1.16 5.16 2.39
N LEU A 73 0.62 3.95 2.59
CA LEU A 73 -0.01 3.18 1.51
C LEU A 73 -1.22 3.93 0.95
N ALA A 74 -2.04 4.54 1.81
CA ALA A 74 -3.21 5.28 1.37
C ALA A 74 -2.86 6.48 0.51
N TYR A 75 -1.80 7.20 0.84
CA TYR A 75 -1.33 8.32 0.03
C TYR A 75 -0.64 7.85 -1.24
N LYS A 76 0.29 6.88 -1.14
CA LYS A 76 1.06 6.37 -2.28
C LYS A 76 0.19 5.81 -3.39
N TYR A 77 -0.90 5.12 -3.03
CA TYR A 77 -1.76 4.43 -3.99
C TYR A 77 -3.17 5.04 -4.11
N ASP A 78 -3.38 6.27 -3.64
CA ASP A 78 -4.67 7.00 -3.71
C ASP A 78 -5.89 6.27 -3.07
N ILE A 79 -5.68 5.66 -1.89
CA ILE A 79 -6.75 4.98 -1.12
C ILE A 79 -7.42 5.98 -0.15
N LYS A 80 -8.20 6.91 -0.71
CA LYS A 80 -8.88 7.99 0.04
C LYS A 80 -9.65 7.55 1.28
N PRO A 81 -10.39 6.41 1.28
CA PRO A 81 -11.16 5.97 2.45
C PRO A 81 -10.30 5.66 3.69
N TRP A 82 -9.01 5.37 3.52
CA TRP A 82 -8.11 5.06 4.64
C TRP A 82 -7.52 6.30 5.30
N LEU A 83 -7.40 7.42 4.58
CA LEU A 83 -6.67 8.59 5.05
C LEU A 83 -7.25 9.16 6.34
N LYS A 84 -8.55 9.47 6.37
CA LYS A 84 -9.18 10.08 7.55
C LYS A 84 -9.14 9.17 8.79
N PRO A 85 -9.53 7.87 8.70
CA PRO A 85 -9.41 6.96 9.85
C PRO A 85 -7.96 6.80 10.33
N ALA A 86 -7.01 6.59 9.42
CA ALA A 86 -5.62 6.36 9.79
C ALA A 86 -4.97 7.60 10.41
N LEU A 87 -5.29 8.80 9.91
CA LEU A 87 -4.84 10.06 10.53
C LEU A 87 -5.43 10.26 11.92
N ASN A 88 -6.70 9.93 12.14
CA ASN A 88 -7.32 10.00 13.47
C ASN A 88 -6.68 9.00 14.45
N GLU A 89 -6.43 7.76 14.03
CA GLU A 89 -5.73 6.77 14.84
C GLU A 89 -4.32 7.25 15.19
N LEU A 90 -3.63 7.85 14.23
CA LEU A 90 -2.29 8.38 14.42
C LEU A 90 -2.26 9.61 15.35
N ALA A 91 -3.22 10.52 15.24
CA ALA A 91 -3.33 11.70 16.12
C ALA A 91 -3.57 11.32 17.59
N ASN A 92 -4.31 10.23 17.83
CA ASN A 92 -4.60 9.72 19.17
C ASN A 92 -3.49 8.83 19.75
N ARG A 93 -2.43 8.54 18.99
CA ARG A 93 -1.32 7.71 19.43
C ARG A 93 -0.41 8.50 20.38
N SER A 94 -0.17 7.94 21.56
CA SER A 94 0.73 8.52 22.58
C SER A 94 2.21 8.56 22.15
N LYS A 95 2.61 7.67 21.24
CA LYS A 95 3.98 7.56 20.73
C LYS A 95 4.25 8.59 19.63
N SER A 96 5.17 9.52 19.91
CA SER A 96 5.68 10.49 18.93
C SER A 96 6.19 9.80 17.67
N MET A 97 6.03 10.46 16.51
CA MET A 97 6.59 10.00 15.24
C MET A 97 8.11 9.86 15.38
N ALA A 98 8.64 8.69 15.03
CA ALA A 98 10.08 8.46 15.05
C ALA A 98 10.69 8.94 13.73
N LEU A 99 11.99 9.27 13.73
CA LEU A 99 12.73 9.62 12.50
C LEU A 99 12.64 8.53 11.42
N ASN A 100 12.46 7.27 11.83
CA ASN A 100 12.30 6.14 10.92
C ASN A 100 10.94 6.16 10.18
N ASP A 101 9.93 6.81 10.77
CA ASP A 101 8.63 7.04 10.12
C ASP A 101 8.79 8.12 9.04
N VAL A 102 9.62 9.14 9.28
CA VAL A 102 9.88 10.25 8.35
C VAL A 102 10.55 9.78 7.05
N GLY A 103 11.48 8.82 7.14
CA GLY A 103 12.13 8.24 5.96
C GLY A 103 11.21 7.40 5.08
N LYS A 104 10.15 6.82 5.65
CA LYS A 104 9.15 6.01 4.91
C LYS A 104 8.02 6.84 4.33
N VAL A 105 7.63 7.89 5.04
CA VAL A 105 6.46 8.72 4.74
C VAL A 105 6.80 9.83 3.75
N GLY A 106 8.05 10.29 3.70
CA GLY A 106 8.42 11.47 2.91
C GLY A 106 8.12 12.75 3.67
N LEU A 107 9.02 13.73 3.52
CA LEU A 107 9.03 14.95 4.35
C LEU A 107 7.75 15.79 4.17
N ASP A 108 7.16 15.75 2.97
CA ASP A 108 5.94 16.47 2.62
C ASP A 108 4.70 15.91 3.34
N ILE A 109 4.59 14.58 3.41
CA ILE A 109 3.50 13.93 4.14
C ILE A 109 3.69 14.12 5.64
N VAL A 110 4.93 14.01 6.15
CA VAL A 110 5.23 14.32 7.57
C VAL A 110 4.88 15.76 7.93
N LEU A 111 5.22 16.73 7.08
CA LEU A 111 4.96 18.14 7.35
C LEU A 111 3.47 18.45 7.33
N LYS A 112 2.72 17.88 6.37
CA LYS A 112 1.25 17.96 6.36
C LYS A 112 0.67 17.30 7.62
N MET A 113 1.24 16.18 8.06
CA MET A 113 0.81 15.47 9.26
C MET A 113 1.10 16.24 10.56
N THR A 114 2.27 16.87 10.71
CA THR A 114 2.57 17.72 11.87
C THR A 114 1.63 18.92 11.93
N ALA A 115 1.34 19.54 10.78
CA ALA A 115 0.42 20.68 10.71
C ALA A 115 -1.01 20.30 11.14
N VAL A 116 -1.51 19.12 10.73
CA VAL A 116 -2.83 18.64 11.19
C VAL A 116 -2.84 18.38 12.69
N ARG A 117 -1.79 17.74 13.23
CA ARG A 117 -1.69 17.43 14.67
C ARG A 117 -1.67 18.68 15.55
N GLU A 118 -0.98 19.73 15.13
CA GLU A 118 -0.89 21.01 15.88
C GLU A 118 -2.17 21.86 15.76
N SER A 119 -3.04 21.58 14.80
CA SER A 119 -4.32 22.28 14.60
C SER A 119 -5.50 21.69 15.38
N LEU A 120 -5.28 20.56 16.06
CA LEU A 120 -6.23 19.91 16.97
C LEU A 120 -6.00 20.36 18.41
#